data_AF-A0A922Z722-F1
#
_entry.id   AF-A0A922Z722-F1
#
_cell.length_a   1.000
_cell.length_b   1.000
_cell.length_c   1.000
_cell.angle_alpha   90.00
_cell.angle_beta   90.00
_cell.angle_gamma   90.00
#
_symmetry.space_group_name_H-M   'P 1'
#
loop_
_entity.id
_entity.type
_entity.pdbx_description
1 polymer ?
#
loop_
_entity_poly.entity_id
_entity_poly.type
_entity_poly.pdbx_seq_one_letter_code
_entity_poly.pdbx_strand_id
1 'polypeptide(L)'
;MEKSVSIAPDWLSFTVSEDHFEKIIDRFKDFGLVPKTPKFGYTKAFGVEGSHIAIMFDGAVEGMGVHVQLGGSGLALIGETCKMAEFFEWIAVLSAKITRCDAALDIAGYGWTARKFKRMDDNGLLVSRLRQRKWMVKYDREGNEAGTLYLGSRISDAYVRVYDRGAKTGVGDVLRIEIEAKRIKAQMLFDMFRLNEYDKIKALFRSFIEPKQRKGHKRVSERETWAPWVQILGKARAGFLIINIMTNKYRS
;
A
#
# COMPACT_ATOMS: atom_id res chain seq x y z
N MET A 1 9.36 -19.71 -10.23
CA MET A 1 8.36 -18.96 -9.45
C MET A 1 7.01 -19.11 -10.12
N GLU A 2 5.96 -19.43 -9.35
CA GLU A 2 4.59 -19.49 -9.87
C GLU A 2 4.11 -18.10 -10.29
N LYS A 3 3.36 -18.02 -11.40
CA LYS A 3 2.83 -16.77 -11.93
C LYS A 3 1.62 -16.33 -11.11
N SER A 4 1.70 -15.17 -10.46
CA SER A 4 0.60 -14.63 -9.68
C SER A 4 0.43 -13.13 -9.85
N VAL A 5 -0.81 -12.65 -9.68
CA VAL A 5 -1.14 -11.22 -9.65
C VAL A 5 -2.13 -11.02 -8.50
N SER A 6 -1.78 -10.18 -7.53
CA SER A 6 -2.60 -9.98 -6.34
C SER A 6 -2.76 -8.51 -5.97
N ILE A 7 -3.92 -8.17 -5.40
CA ILE A 7 -4.24 -6.86 -4.84
C ILE A 7 -4.53 -7.01 -3.35
N ALA A 8 -3.86 -6.22 -2.52
CA ALA A 8 -4.03 -6.23 -1.07
C ALA A 8 -3.92 -4.81 -0.49
N PRO A 9 -4.53 -4.53 0.68
CA PRO A 9 -4.19 -3.34 1.44
C PRO A 9 -2.74 -3.44 1.92
N ASP A 10 -1.98 -2.35 1.89
CA ASP A 10 -0.56 -2.33 2.27
C ASP A 10 -0.23 -1.29 3.36
N TRP A 11 -1.16 -0.37 3.60
CA TRP A 11 -1.10 0.58 4.71
C TRP A 11 -2.51 1.00 5.09
N LEU A 12 -2.76 1.20 6.38
CA LEU A 12 -3.96 1.83 6.91
C LEU A 12 -3.59 2.77 8.05
N SER A 13 -4.17 3.97 8.05
CA SER A 13 -4.12 4.87 9.20
C SER A 13 -5.47 5.47 9.43
N PHE A 14 -5.88 5.49 10.69
CA PHE A 14 -7.17 6.01 11.09
C PHE A 14 -7.10 6.63 12.47
N THR A 15 -8.08 7.48 12.78
CA THR A 15 -8.23 8.10 14.09
C THR A 15 -9.65 7.86 14.58
N VAL A 16 -9.79 7.48 15.85
CA VAL A 16 -11.09 7.32 16.55
C VAL A 16 -11.17 8.29 17.73
N SER A 17 -12.37 8.48 18.29
CA SER A 17 -12.56 9.21 19.55
C SER A 17 -11.73 8.60 20.69
N GLU A 18 -11.35 9.41 21.67
CA GLU A 18 -10.65 8.97 22.88
C GLU A 18 -11.49 7.95 23.68
N ASP A 19 -12.82 8.02 23.60
CA ASP A 19 -13.76 7.05 24.20
C ASP A 19 -13.60 5.63 23.65
N HIS A 20 -12.86 5.45 22.55
CA HIS A 20 -12.57 4.15 21.98
C HIS A 20 -11.19 3.62 22.36
N PHE A 21 -10.42 4.31 23.21
CA PHE A 21 -9.08 3.90 23.63
C PHE A 21 -9.04 2.45 24.13
N GLU A 22 -9.90 2.09 25.09
CA GLU A 22 -9.95 0.73 25.63
C GLU A 22 -10.26 -0.32 24.56
N LYS A 23 -11.16 -0.01 23.62
CA LYS A 23 -11.48 -0.91 22.49
C LYS A 23 -10.29 -1.10 21.56
N ILE A 24 -9.50 -0.04 21.32
CA ILE A 24 -8.27 -0.12 20.54
C ILE A 24 -7.25 -0.98 21.27
N ILE A 25 -6.99 -0.73 22.56
CA ILE A 25 -6.02 -1.51 23.33
C ILE A 25 -6.43 -2.98 23.38
N ASP A 26 -7.70 -3.27 23.69
CA ASP A 26 -8.25 -4.63 23.72
C ASP A 26 -8.05 -5.36 22.39
N ARG A 27 -8.23 -4.66 21.27
CA ARG A 27 -8.04 -5.23 19.94
C ARG A 27 -6.59 -5.65 19.64
N PHE A 28 -5.61 -4.96 20.19
CA PHE A 28 -4.19 -5.17 19.84
C PHE A 28 -3.33 -5.76 20.99
N LYS A 29 -3.86 -5.87 22.22
CA LYS A 29 -3.09 -6.31 23.40
C LYS A 29 -2.44 -7.68 23.22
N ASP A 30 -3.11 -8.60 22.55
CA ASP A 30 -2.65 -9.99 22.36
C ASP A 30 -1.47 -10.11 21.38
N PHE A 31 -1.16 -9.02 20.65
CA PHE A 31 0.05 -8.95 19.82
C PHE A 31 1.31 -8.53 20.60
N GLY A 32 1.21 -8.29 21.91
CA GLY A 32 2.34 -7.87 22.74
C GLY A 32 2.69 -6.40 22.53
N LEU A 33 1.80 -5.51 22.96
CA LEU A 33 2.03 -4.07 22.90
C LEU A 33 3.23 -3.65 23.77
N VAL A 34 4.15 -2.89 23.17
CA VAL A 34 5.29 -2.27 23.85
C VAL A 34 5.28 -0.76 23.66
N PRO A 35 5.80 0.03 24.60
CA PRO A 35 5.96 1.47 24.41
C PRO A 35 6.82 1.80 23.18
N LYS A 36 6.43 2.86 22.45
CA LYS A 36 7.16 3.39 21.29
C LYS A 36 7.26 4.91 21.37
N THR A 37 8.18 5.48 20.59
CA THR A 37 8.29 6.93 20.43
C THR A 37 7.02 7.48 19.78
N PRO A 38 6.32 8.43 20.42
CA PRO A 38 5.12 9.03 19.85
C PRO A 38 5.48 9.96 18.68
N LYS A 39 4.49 10.27 17.85
CA LYS A 39 4.64 11.09 16.64
C LYS A 39 3.42 12.00 16.47
N PHE A 40 3.47 12.91 15.51
CA PHE A 40 2.31 13.69 15.05
C PHE A 40 1.61 14.54 16.14
N GLY A 41 2.33 14.91 17.20
CA GLY A 41 1.78 15.69 18.31
C GLY A 41 1.11 14.87 19.42
N TYR A 42 1.14 13.54 19.34
CA TYR A 42 0.79 12.66 20.45
C TYR A 42 1.94 12.60 21.46
N THR A 43 1.63 12.35 22.73
CA THR A 43 2.63 12.25 23.81
C THR A 43 2.89 10.81 24.25
N LYS A 44 1.99 9.88 23.92
CA LYS A 44 2.15 8.45 24.22
C LYS A 44 1.94 7.60 22.97
N ALA A 45 2.65 6.48 22.92
CA ALA A 45 2.43 5.48 21.87
C ALA A 45 2.77 4.06 22.32
N PHE A 46 1.98 3.11 21.84
CA PHE A 46 2.29 1.69 21.83
C PHE A 46 2.60 1.23 20.40
N GLY A 47 3.27 0.09 20.28
CA GLY A 47 3.39 -0.63 19.02
C GLY A 47 3.70 -2.11 19.25
N VAL A 48 3.81 -2.87 18.18
CA VAL A 48 4.13 -4.30 18.23
C VAL A 48 5.52 -4.53 17.63
N GLU A 49 6.38 -5.26 18.33
CA GLU A 49 7.73 -5.55 17.82
C GLU A 49 7.69 -6.43 16.56
N GLY A 50 8.61 -6.18 15.62
CA GLY A 50 8.66 -6.94 14.36
C GLY A 50 7.53 -6.64 13.37
N SER A 51 6.54 -5.82 13.72
CA SER A 51 5.47 -5.40 12.82
C SER A 51 5.34 -3.87 12.76
N HIS A 52 4.60 -3.38 11.78
CA HIS A 52 4.22 -1.97 11.68
C HIS A 52 2.81 -1.79 12.24
N ILE A 53 2.67 -1.95 13.56
CA ILE A 53 1.50 -1.50 14.32
C ILE A 53 1.97 -0.40 15.26
N ALA A 54 1.33 0.76 15.20
CA ALA A 54 1.55 1.87 16.12
C ALA A 54 0.22 2.48 16.54
N ILE A 55 0.03 2.68 17.84
CA ILE A 55 -1.16 3.26 18.46
C ILE A 55 -0.68 4.48 19.22
N MET A 56 -1.08 5.67 18.79
CA MET A 56 -0.69 6.95 19.38
C MET A 56 -1.92 7.59 20.02
N PHE A 57 -1.75 8.12 21.22
CA PHE A 57 -2.82 8.69 22.04
C PHE A 57 -2.26 9.77 22.97
N ASP A 58 -3.13 10.40 23.76
CA ASP A 58 -2.77 11.50 24.66
C ASP A 58 -2.16 12.67 23.86
N GLY A 59 -3.02 13.27 23.02
CA GLY A 59 -2.66 14.35 22.12
C GLY A 59 -2.26 15.62 22.86
N ALA A 60 -1.32 16.40 22.29
CA ALA A 60 -0.93 17.69 22.86
C ALA A 60 -2.04 18.76 22.79
N VAL A 61 -3.09 18.53 21.99
CA VAL A 61 -4.28 19.38 21.91
C VAL A 61 -5.54 18.52 21.99
N GLU A 62 -6.62 19.12 22.49
CA GLU A 62 -7.92 18.44 22.68
C GLU A 62 -8.50 17.93 21.35
N GLY A 63 -9.13 16.75 21.39
CA GLY A 63 -9.84 16.16 20.27
C GLY A 63 -8.96 15.46 19.23
N MET A 64 -7.67 15.22 19.52
CA MET A 64 -6.80 14.44 18.63
C MET A 64 -7.21 12.96 18.55
N GLY A 65 -7.78 12.39 19.61
CA GLY A 65 -8.27 11.01 19.58
C GLY A 65 -7.18 9.97 19.77
N VAL A 66 -7.49 8.74 19.33
CA VAL A 66 -6.52 7.64 19.24
C VAL A 66 -6.19 7.38 17.78
N HIS A 67 -4.93 7.56 17.40
CA HIS A 67 -4.44 7.36 16.05
C HIS A 67 -3.74 6.01 15.90
N VAL A 68 -4.20 5.19 14.96
CA VAL A 68 -3.63 3.87 14.69
C VAL A 68 -3.00 3.87 13.31
N GLN A 69 -1.80 3.30 13.20
CA GLN A 69 -1.09 3.06 11.94
C GLN A 69 -0.77 1.57 11.81
N LEU A 70 -1.13 1.01 10.66
CA LEU A 70 -0.90 -0.37 10.27
C LEU A 70 -0.17 -0.36 8.93
N GLY A 71 1.11 -0.71 8.90
CA GLY A 71 1.80 -1.01 7.65
C GLY A 71 1.52 -2.45 7.20
N GLY A 72 2.06 -2.85 6.05
CA GLY A 72 1.84 -4.19 5.51
C GLY A 72 2.06 -5.33 6.52
N SER A 73 3.12 -5.28 7.35
CA SER A 73 3.35 -6.30 8.38
C SER A 73 2.31 -6.30 9.50
N GLY A 74 1.77 -5.14 9.88
CA GLY A 74 0.68 -5.05 10.85
C GLY A 74 -0.63 -5.58 10.27
N LEU A 75 -0.93 -5.26 9.00
CA LEU A 75 -2.12 -5.78 8.31
C LEU A 75 -2.04 -7.30 8.11
N ALA A 76 -0.86 -7.85 7.78
CA ALA A 76 -0.70 -9.30 7.69
C ALA A 76 -0.95 -10.00 9.03
N LEU A 77 -0.41 -9.47 10.13
CA LEU A 77 -0.64 -10.00 11.47
C LEU A 77 -2.12 -10.00 11.84
N ILE A 78 -2.86 -8.93 11.51
CA ILE A 78 -4.31 -8.90 11.70
C ILE A 78 -5.03 -9.98 10.87
N GLY A 79 -4.58 -10.20 9.63
CA GLY A 79 -5.12 -11.22 8.74
C GLY A 79 -4.94 -12.67 9.25
N GLU A 80 -4.01 -12.91 10.17
CA GLU A 80 -3.85 -14.20 10.85
C GLU A 80 -4.95 -14.45 11.90
N THR A 81 -5.58 -13.38 12.40
CA THR A 81 -6.57 -13.45 13.50
C THR A 81 -8.02 -13.36 13.02
N CYS A 82 -8.27 -12.75 11.87
CA CYS A 82 -9.62 -12.55 11.34
C CYS A 82 -9.58 -12.24 9.83
N LYS A 83 -10.75 -12.25 9.18
CA LYS A 83 -10.84 -11.80 7.80
C LYS A 83 -10.66 -10.29 7.73
N MET A 84 -9.95 -9.81 6.70
CA MET A 84 -9.68 -8.38 6.53
C MET A 84 -10.97 -7.54 6.44
N ALA A 85 -12.02 -8.08 5.82
CA ALA A 85 -13.32 -7.41 5.73
C ALA A 85 -13.99 -7.24 7.11
N GLU A 86 -13.88 -8.24 7.99
CA GLU A 86 -14.40 -8.16 9.38
C GLU A 86 -13.64 -7.10 10.17
N PHE A 87 -12.31 -7.03 9.99
CA PHE A 87 -11.51 -5.98 10.62
C PHE A 87 -11.88 -4.58 10.13
N PHE A 88 -12.11 -4.41 8.82
CA PHE A 88 -12.51 -3.12 8.27
C PHE A 88 -13.94 -2.74 8.70
N GLU A 89 -14.83 -3.70 8.85
CA GLU A 89 -16.16 -3.44 9.41
C GLU A 89 -16.08 -3.01 10.87
N TRP A 90 -15.24 -3.66 11.69
CA TRP A 90 -14.99 -3.22 13.06
C TRP A 90 -14.48 -1.78 13.12
N ILE A 91 -13.55 -1.38 12.25
CA ILE A 91 -13.08 0.02 12.15
C ILE A 91 -14.24 0.97 11.78
N ALA A 92 -15.10 0.57 10.85
CA ALA A 92 -16.24 1.38 10.42
C ALA A 92 -17.25 1.62 11.55
N VAL A 93 -17.53 0.60 12.38
CA VAL A 93 -18.40 0.72 13.56
C VAL A 93 -17.87 1.74 14.57
N LEU A 94 -16.55 1.94 14.65
CA LEU A 94 -15.94 2.96 15.52
C LEU A 94 -16.06 4.39 14.96
N SER A 95 -16.75 4.59 13.83
CA SER A 95 -16.83 5.88 13.13
C SER A 95 -15.46 6.50 12.88
N ALA A 96 -14.46 5.65 12.56
CA ALA A 96 -13.08 6.05 12.43
C ALA A 96 -12.87 7.00 11.24
N LYS A 97 -12.09 8.06 11.46
CA LYS A 97 -11.60 8.93 10.39
C LYS A 97 -10.41 8.26 9.69
N ILE A 98 -10.62 7.73 8.50
CA ILE A 98 -9.53 7.15 7.70
C ILE A 98 -8.65 8.27 7.13
N THR A 99 -7.39 8.32 7.57
CA THR A 99 -6.44 9.38 7.18
C THR A 99 -5.52 8.94 6.05
N ARG A 100 -5.23 7.64 5.95
CA ARG A 100 -4.45 7.03 4.86
C ARG A 100 -4.87 5.58 4.63
N CYS A 101 -4.97 5.19 3.36
CA CYS A 101 -5.14 3.80 2.96
C CYS A 101 -4.31 3.57 1.69
N ASP A 102 -3.52 2.51 1.67
CA ASP A 102 -2.71 2.16 0.51
C ASP A 102 -3.17 0.81 -0.06
N ALA A 103 -3.22 0.70 -1.40
CA ALA A 103 -3.42 -0.56 -2.10
C ALA A 103 -2.14 -0.95 -2.84
N ALA A 104 -1.70 -2.19 -2.71
CA ALA A 104 -0.61 -2.77 -3.47
C ALA A 104 -1.13 -3.75 -4.52
N LEU A 105 -0.56 -3.69 -5.73
CA LEU A 105 -0.69 -4.66 -6.80
C LEU A 105 0.67 -5.34 -6.99
N ASP A 106 0.75 -6.62 -6.66
CA ASP A 106 1.94 -7.45 -6.85
C ASP A 106 1.80 -8.29 -8.12
N ILE A 107 2.85 -8.31 -8.96
CA ILE A 107 2.92 -9.07 -10.20
C ILE A 107 4.19 -9.93 -10.18
N ALA A 108 4.03 -11.24 -10.03
CA ALA A 108 5.12 -12.20 -9.87
C ALA A 108 5.23 -13.17 -11.05
N GLY A 109 6.44 -13.48 -11.50
CA GLY A 109 6.69 -14.51 -12.51
C GLY A 109 6.29 -14.15 -13.96
N TYR A 110 5.84 -12.91 -14.20
CA TYR A 110 5.50 -12.40 -15.54
C TYR A 110 6.63 -11.56 -16.17
N GLY A 111 7.76 -11.43 -15.48
CA GLY A 111 8.92 -10.64 -15.92
C GLY A 111 8.62 -9.13 -16.02
N TRP A 112 7.60 -8.63 -15.34
CA TRP A 112 7.38 -7.19 -15.22
C TRP A 112 8.39 -6.60 -14.25
N THR A 113 8.89 -5.40 -14.57
CA THR A 113 9.87 -4.72 -13.71
C THR A 113 9.60 -3.23 -13.65
N ALA A 114 10.07 -2.57 -12.60
CA ALA A 114 9.97 -1.12 -12.46
C ALA A 114 10.67 -0.40 -13.61
N ARG A 115 11.78 -0.96 -14.09
CA ARG A 115 12.51 -0.44 -15.25
C ARG A 115 11.71 -0.51 -16.55
N LYS A 116 10.83 -1.51 -16.74
CA LYS A 116 9.91 -1.54 -17.89
C LYS A 116 8.93 -0.36 -17.86
N PHE A 117 8.37 -0.07 -16.69
CA PHE A 117 7.49 1.10 -16.50
C PHE A 117 8.23 2.42 -16.69
N LYS A 118 9.45 2.55 -16.16
CA LYS A 118 10.31 3.72 -16.40
C LYS A 118 10.58 3.94 -17.88
N ARG A 119 10.89 2.89 -18.65
CA ARG A 119 11.07 3.02 -20.11
C ARG A 119 9.78 3.45 -20.80
N MET A 120 8.61 2.94 -20.39
CA MET A 120 7.33 3.41 -20.94
C MET A 120 7.09 4.88 -20.63
N ASP A 121 7.45 5.33 -19.42
CA ASP A 121 7.40 6.73 -19.01
C ASP A 121 8.31 7.62 -19.89
N ASP A 122 9.57 7.23 -20.04
CA ASP A 122 10.57 7.96 -20.85
C ASP A 122 10.16 8.12 -22.32
N ASN A 123 9.46 7.12 -22.86
CA ASN A 123 8.96 7.14 -24.23
C ASN A 123 7.58 7.83 -24.36
N GLY A 124 7.07 8.45 -23.29
CA GLY A 124 5.76 9.10 -23.28
C GLY A 124 4.57 8.14 -23.43
N LEU A 125 4.79 6.84 -23.25
CA LEU A 125 3.78 5.78 -23.42
C LEU A 125 3.05 5.44 -22.11
N LEU A 126 3.50 5.96 -20.96
CA LEU A 126 2.82 5.80 -19.69
C LEU A 126 1.91 7.00 -19.42
N VAL A 127 0.60 6.83 -19.59
CA VAL A 127 -0.38 7.86 -19.27
C VAL A 127 -0.81 7.71 -17.81
N SER A 128 -0.88 8.84 -17.11
CA SER A 128 -1.33 8.92 -15.72
C SER A 128 -2.05 10.23 -15.49
N ARG A 129 -3.04 10.23 -14.59
CA ARG A 129 -3.68 11.45 -14.10
C ARG A 129 -2.78 12.26 -13.16
N LEU A 130 -1.71 11.63 -12.64
CA LEU A 130 -0.73 12.28 -11.77
C LEU A 130 0.33 12.96 -12.63
N ARG A 131 0.57 14.26 -12.38
CA ARG A 131 1.45 15.08 -13.23
C ARG A 131 2.92 14.94 -12.89
N GLN A 132 3.25 14.91 -11.60
CA GLN A 132 4.64 14.82 -11.16
C GLN A 132 5.18 13.41 -11.38
N ARG A 133 6.42 13.29 -11.86
CA ARG A 133 7.10 12.01 -12.09
C ARG A 133 8.52 12.09 -11.55
N LYS A 134 8.96 11.06 -10.84
CA LYS A 134 10.31 10.99 -10.28
C LYS A 134 10.81 9.56 -10.32
N TRP A 135 11.96 9.36 -10.96
CA TRP A 135 12.73 8.12 -10.83
C TRP A 135 13.75 8.28 -9.72
N MET A 136 13.75 7.39 -8.74
CA MET A 136 14.83 7.32 -7.77
C MET A 136 15.52 5.99 -7.85
N VAL A 137 16.84 6.07 -7.79
CA VAL A 137 17.73 4.95 -7.79
C VAL A 137 18.36 4.82 -6.41
N LYS A 138 18.45 3.60 -5.92
CA LYS A 138 19.30 3.24 -4.77
C LYS A 138 20.30 2.21 -5.24
N TYR A 139 21.52 2.33 -4.73
CA TYR A 139 22.56 1.33 -4.91
C TYR A 139 22.72 0.57 -3.60
N ASP A 140 22.90 -0.75 -3.66
CA ASP A 140 23.38 -1.50 -2.52
C ASP A 140 24.91 -1.37 -2.37
N ARG A 141 25.49 -2.05 -1.37
CA ARG A 141 26.94 -2.03 -1.12
C ARG A 141 27.77 -2.66 -2.24
N GLU A 142 27.15 -3.49 -3.08
CA GLU A 142 27.76 -4.18 -4.20
C GLU A 142 27.59 -3.39 -5.51
N GLY A 143 26.90 -2.25 -5.47
CA GLY A 143 26.65 -1.39 -6.62
C GLY A 143 25.44 -1.79 -7.45
N ASN A 144 24.61 -2.75 -7.00
CA ASN A 144 23.41 -3.15 -7.72
C ASN A 144 22.33 -2.05 -7.63
N GLU A 145 21.73 -1.73 -8.77
CA GLU A 145 20.75 -0.66 -8.91
C GLU A 145 19.32 -1.14 -8.62
N ALA A 146 18.67 -0.57 -7.59
CA ALA A 146 17.25 -0.72 -7.32
C ALA A 146 16.50 0.59 -7.62
N GLY A 147 15.70 0.57 -8.68
CA GLY A 147 14.94 1.73 -9.15
C GLY A 147 13.50 1.76 -8.64
N THR A 148 12.97 2.95 -8.38
CA THR A 148 11.56 3.19 -8.06
C THR A 148 11.04 4.37 -8.87
N LEU A 149 9.95 4.13 -9.61
CA LEU A 149 9.20 5.19 -10.28
C LEU A 149 8.10 5.69 -9.35
N TYR A 150 8.10 6.99 -9.13
CA TYR A 150 7.11 7.70 -8.33
C TYR A 150 6.26 8.58 -9.23
N LEU A 151 4.94 8.53 -9.07
CA LEU A 151 4.00 9.42 -9.75
C LEU A 151 3.17 10.19 -8.71
N GLY A 152 3.00 11.49 -8.92
CA GLY A 152 2.35 12.40 -7.98
C GLY A 152 3.28 12.85 -6.86
N SER A 153 2.71 13.57 -5.89
CA SER A 153 3.42 14.09 -4.72
C SER A 153 2.98 13.38 -3.45
N ARG A 154 3.92 13.13 -2.53
CA ARG A 154 3.61 12.55 -1.22
C ARG A 154 2.69 13.42 -0.36
N ILE A 155 2.62 14.73 -0.61
CA ILE A 155 1.69 15.62 0.13
C ILE A 155 0.29 15.68 -0.48
N SER A 156 0.10 15.10 -1.68
CA SER A 156 -1.20 15.09 -2.36
C SER A 156 -2.09 13.93 -1.89
N ASP A 157 -3.36 13.96 -2.27
CA ASP A 157 -4.34 12.96 -1.86
C ASP A 157 -4.14 11.58 -2.50
N ALA A 158 -3.32 11.49 -3.56
CA ALA A 158 -2.96 10.23 -4.19
C ALA A 158 -1.52 10.25 -4.72
N TYR A 159 -0.79 9.17 -4.47
CA TYR A 159 0.60 9.01 -4.85
C TYR A 159 0.85 7.56 -5.27
N VAL A 160 1.64 7.34 -6.32
CA VAL A 160 1.92 5.98 -6.82
C VAL A 160 3.40 5.67 -6.77
N ARG A 161 3.73 4.44 -6.36
CA ARG A 161 5.08 3.88 -6.37
C ARG A 161 5.11 2.62 -7.22
N VAL A 162 6.09 2.50 -8.12
CA VAL A 162 6.34 1.30 -8.91
C VAL A 162 7.78 0.85 -8.68
N TYR A 163 7.98 -0.32 -8.08
CA TYR A 163 9.29 -0.82 -7.70
C TYR A 163 9.34 -2.35 -7.69
N ASP A 164 10.54 -2.90 -7.83
CA ASP A 164 10.77 -4.34 -7.74
C ASP A 164 10.98 -4.71 -6.25
N ARG A 165 10.01 -5.42 -5.64
CA ARG A 165 10.02 -5.77 -4.20
C ARG A 165 11.06 -6.85 -3.88
N GLY A 166 11.35 -7.70 -4.86
CA GLY A 166 12.24 -8.86 -4.70
C GLY A 166 13.72 -8.54 -4.51
N ALA A 167 14.18 -7.36 -4.97
CA ALA A 167 15.58 -6.95 -4.89
C ALA A 167 16.12 -6.80 -3.45
N LYS A 168 15.26 -6.85 -2.42
CA LYS A 168 15.64 -6.71 -1.01
C LYS A 168 15.31 -7.90 -0.12
N THR A 169 14.54 -8.88 -0.60
CA THR A 169 13.92 -9.89 0.27
C THR A 169 14.25 -11.34 -0.11
N GLY A 170 15.03 -11.55 -1.19
CA GLY A 170 15.34 -12.90 -1.70
C GLY A 170 14.15 -13.62 -2.32
N VAL A 171 12.94 -13.06 -2.22
CA VAL A 171 11.77 -13.43 -2.98
C VAL A 171 12.03 -12.89 -4.39
N GLY A 172 12.03 -13.74 -5.43
CA GLY A 172 12.43 -13.34 -6.80
C GLY A 172 11.60 -12.21 -7.44
N ASP A 173 11.64 -12.11 -8.77
CA ASP A 173 11.09 -10.98 -9.55
C ASP A 173 9.58 -10.71 -9.32
N VAL A 174 9.28 -9.89 -8.31
CA VAL A 174 7.95 -9.33 -8.04
C VAL A 174 7.99 -7.83 -8.26
N LEU A 175 7.26 -7.38 -9.27
CA LEU A 175 6.94 -5.97 -9.43
C LEU A 175 5.78 -5.61 -8.50
N ARG A 176 5.95 -4.52 -7.74
CA ARG A 176 4.88 -3.92 -6.96
C ARG A 176 4.51 -2.54 -7.50
N ILE A 177 3.21 -2.29 -7.57
CA ILE A 177 2.61 -0.98 -7.79
C ILE A 177 1.76 -0.64 -6.56
N GLU A 178 2.09 0.43 -5.85
CA GLU A 178 1.33 0.90 -4.68
C GLU A 178 0.62 2.21 -5.01
N ILE A 179 -0.66 2.30 -4.66
CA ILE A 179 -1.42 3.56 -4.60
C ILE A 179 -1.54 3.94 -3.14
N GLU A 180 -0.90 5.03 -2.73
CA GLU A 180 -1.07 5.67 -1.44
C GLU A 180 -2.18 6.73 -1.55
N ALA A 181 -3.28 6.54 -0.82
CA ALA A 181 -4.43 7.45 -0.80
C ALA A 181 -4.56 8.13 0.56
N LYS A 182 -4.89 9.42 0.56
CA LYS A 182 -5.09 10.26 1.76
C LYS A 182 -6.43 10.96 1.71
N ARG A 183 -6.89 11.43 2.88
CA ARG A 183 -8.14 12.21 3.03
C ARG A 183 -9.32 11.44 2.42
N ILE A 184 -10.19 12.11 1.65
CA ILE A 184 -11.38 11.49 1.04
C ILE A 184 -11.05 10.26 0.18
N LYS A 185 -9.88 10.24 -0.49
CA LYS A 185 -9.48 9.07 -1.29
C LYS A 185 -9.08 7.87 -0.43
N ALA A 186 -8.55 8.12 0.76
CA ALA A 186 -8.27 7.05 1.72
C ALA A 186 -9.57 6.38 2.18
N GLN A 187 -10.59 7.19 2.51
CA GLN A 187 -11.92 6.69 2.85
C GLN A 187 -12.52 5.86 1.72
N MET A 188 -12.52 6.40 0.49
CA MET A 188 -13.04 5.66 -0.68
C MET A 188 -12.33 4.32 -0.89
N LEU A 189 -11.00 4.28 -0.78
CA LEU A 189 -10.24 3.05 -0.97
C LEU A 189 -10.49 2.05 0.18
N PHE A 190 -10.59 2.54 1.41
CA PHE A 190 -10.97 1.74 2.56
C PHE A 190 -12.34 1.08 2.36
N ASP A 191 -13.35 1.85 1.93
CA ASP A 191 -14.69 1.32 1.65
C ASP A 191 -14.67 0.28 0.52
N MET A 192 -13.88 0.50 -0.54
CA MET A 192 -13.72 -0.50 -1.60
C MET A 192 -13.18 -1.83 -1.07
N PHE A 193 -12.19 -1.81 -0.16
CA PHE A 193 -11.70 -3.04 0.46
C PHE A 193 -12.73 -3.65 1.42
N ARG A 194 -13.37 -2.83 2.26
CA ARG A 194 -14.40 -3.28 3.23
C ARG A 194 -15.55 -4.01 2.53
N LEU A 195 -15.99 -3.46 1.39
CA LEU A 195 -17.07 -3.99 0.58
C LEU A 195 -16.61 -5.02 -0.46
N ASN A 196 -15.33 -5.43 -0.46
CA ASN A 196 -14.73 -6.36 -1.43
C ASN A 196 -14.92 -5.96 -2.91
N GLU A 197 -14.93 -4.66 -3.21
CA GLU A 197 -15.13 -4.10 -4.56
C GLU A 197 -13.82 -4.12 -5.39
N TYR A 198 -13.20 -5.30 -5.52
CA TYR A 198 -11.89 -5.45 -6.17
C TYR A 198 -11.84 -4.97 -7.61
N ASP A 199 -12.96 -5.02 -8.35
CA ASP A 199 -13.01 -4.49 -9.70
C ASP A 199 -12.91 -2.96 -9.74
N LYS A 200 -13.42 -2.24 -8.73
CA LYS A 200 -13.20 -0.80 -8.59
C LYS A 200 -11.75 -0.49 -8.25
N ILE A 201 -11.10 -1.33 -7.44
CA ILE A 201 -9.66 -1.18 -7.14
C ILE A 201 -8.80 -1.41 -8.39
N LYS A 202 -9.11 -2.42 -9.21
CA LYS A 202 -8.45 -2.62 -10.51
C LYS A 202 -8.64 -1.42 -11.44
N ALA A 203 -9.85 -0.87 -11.50
CA ALA A 203 -10.14 0.34 -12.27
C ALA A 203 -9.33 1.55 -11.75
N LEU A 204 -9.14 1.65 -10.44
CA LEU A 204 -8.29 2.68 -9.82
C LEU A 204 -6.83 2.55 -10.29
N PHE A 205 -6.25 1.34 -10.24
CA PHE A 205 -4.91 1.09 -10.80
C PHE A 205 -4.82 1.46 -12.27
N ARG A 206 -5.80 1.07 -13.09
CA ARG A 206 -5.84 1.43 -14.51
C ARG A 206 -5.90 2.95 -14.72
N SER A 207 -6.60 3.68 -13.85
CA SER A 207 -6.73 5.14 -13.95
C SER A 207 -5.45 5.91 -13.62
N PHE A 208 -4.57 5.33 -12.81
CA PHE A 208 -3.29 5.94 -12.42
C PHE A 208 -2.11 5.44 -13.25
N ILE A 209 -2.17 4.22 -13.75
CA ILE A 209 -1.12 3.57 -14.53
C ILE A 209 -1.75 3.03 -15.80
N GLU A 210 -1.57 3.77 -16.90
CA GLU A 210 -2.10 3.39 -18.20
C GLU A 210 -0.98 3.36 -19.27
N PRO A 211 -0.24 2.25 -19.37
CA PRO A 211 0.64 2.01 -20.50
C PRO A 211 -0.18 1.94 -21.80
N LYS A 212 0.27 2.67 -22.82
CA LYS A 212 -0.40 2.78 -24.12
C LYS A 212 0.36 2.01 -25.21
N GLN A 213 -0.36 1.61 -26.25
CA GLN A 213 0.25 1.05 -27.46
C GLN A 213 1.25 2.04 -28.08
N ARG A 214 2.36 1.50 -28.63
CA ARG A 214 3.40 2.33 -29.27
C ARG A 214 2.91 2.95 -30.58
N LYS A 215 2.09 2.23 -31.34
CA LYS A 215 1.44 2.69 -32.58
C LYS A 215 -0.04 2.94 -32.31
N GLY A 216 -0.67 3.80 -33.12
CA GLY A 216 -2.07 4.16 -32.99
C GLY A 216 -2.27 5.66 -33.20
N HIS A 217 -3.27 6.22 -32.50
CA HIS A 217 -3.62 7.64 -32.59
C HIS A 217 -2.44 8.60 -32.37
N LYS A 218 -2.48 9.78 -33.00
CA LYS A 218 -1.43 10.81 -32.87
C LYS A 218 -1.27 11.27 -31.43
N ARG A 219 -2.39 11.46 -30.71
CA ARG A 219 -2.39 11.78 -29.28
C ARG A 219 -2.29 10.49 -28.45
N VAL A 220 -1.24 10.36 -27.65
CA VAL A 220 -0.96 9.12 -26.89
C VAL A 220 -2.08 8.76 -25.91
N SER A 221 -2.72 9.74 -25.27
CA SER A 221 -3.83 9.50 -24.32
C SER A 221 -5.04 8.82 -24.96
N GLU A 222 -5.24 9.01 -26.27
CA GLU A 222 -6.36 8.44 -27.04
C GLU A 222 -5.99 7.09 -27.68
N ARG A 223 -4.74 6.63 -27.55
CA ARG A 223 -4.37 5.28 -27.95
C ARG A 223 -5.01 4.25 -27.03
N GLU A 224 -5.17 3.05 -27.55
CA GLU A 224 -5.59 1.90 -26.76
C GLU A 224 -4.58 1.63 -25.63
N THR A 225 -5.13 1.21 -24.48
CA THR A 225 -4.33 0.66 -23.39
C THR A 225 -3.58 -0.57 -23.92
N TRP A 226 -2.31 -0.72 -23.54
CA TRP A 226 -1.47 -1.84 -23.96
C TRP A 226 -2.08 -3.17 -23.48
N ALA A 227 -2.41 -4.06 -24.41
CA ALA A 227 -3.19 -5.27 -24.12
C ALA A 227 -2.59 -6.17 -23.00
N PRO A 228 -1.26 -6.38 -22.93
CA PRO A 228 -0.66 -7.11 -21.81
C PRO A 228 -0.95 -6.51 -20.44
N TRP A 229 -1.03 -5.19 -20.31
CA TRP A 229 -1.40 -4.54 -19.05
C TRP A 229 -2.85 -4.85 -18.66
N VAL A 230 -3.77 -4.76 -19.62
CA VAL A 230 -5.19 -5.10 -19.40
C VAL A 230 -5.34 -6.57 -18.98
N GLN A 231 -4.62 -7.48 -19.65
CA GLN A 231 -4.62 -8.91 -19.31
C GLN A 231 -4.05 -9.16 -17.91
N ILE A 232 -2.97 -8.47 -17.51
CA ILE A 232 -2.41 -8.61 -16.16
C ILE A 232 -3.39 -8.11 -15.09
N LEU A 233 -3.99 -6.94 -15.27
CA LEU A 233 -5.01 -6.44 -14.33
C LEU A 233 -6.23 -7.38 -14.25
N GLY A 234 -6.64 -7.97 -15.38
CA GLY A 234 -7.72 -8.96 -15.41
C GLY A 234 -7.42 -10.24 -14.62
N LYS A 235 -6.14 -10.59 -14.45
CA LYS A 235 -5.69 -11.72 -13.64
C LYS A 235 -5.57 -11.40 -12.15
N ALA A 236 -5.63 -10.13 -11.77
CA ALA A 236 -5.50 -9.74 -10.37
C ALA A 236 -6.62 -10.33 -9.51
N ARG A 237 -6.24 -11.02 -8.44
CA ARG A 237 -7.15 -11.53 -7.41
C ARG A 237 -6.92 -10.80 -6.10
N ALA A 238 -7.89 -10.90 -5.19
CA ALA A 238 -7.66 -10.54 -3.79
C ALA A 238 -6.47 -11.35 -3.27
N GLY A 239 -5.46 -10.67 -2.75
CA GLY A 239 -4.29 -11.30 -2.13
C GLY A 239 -4.31 -11.16 -0.63
N PHE A 240 -3.64 -12.09 0.05
CA PHE A 240 -3.06 -11.80 1.36
C PHE A 240 -1.70 -11.13 1.15
N LEU A 241 -1.35 -10.22 2.04
CA LEU A 241 0.00 -9.65 2.10
C LEU A 241 0.99 -10.81 2.24
N ILE A 242 1.68 -11.17 1.15
CA ILE A 242 2.79 -12.13 1.21
C ILE A 242 3.88 -11.42 2.00
N ILE A 243 3.91 -11.66 3.30
CA ILE A 243 4.99 -11.27 4.17
C ILE A 243 5.59 -12.57 4.64
N ASN A 244 6.76 -12.88 4.09
CA ASN A 244 7.66 -13.80 4.77
C ASN A 244 8.00 -13.11 6.10
N ILE A 245 7.30 -13.47 7.17
CA ILE A 245 7.80 -13.29 8.53
C ILE A 245 8.93 -14.30 8.68
N MET A 246 10.04 -14.07 7.98
CA MET A 246 11.29 -14.81 8.13
C MET A 246 12.39 -13.80 8.37
N THR A 247 12.43 -13.26 9.59
CA THR A 247 13.64 -12.79 10.27
C THR A 247 13.30 -12.39 11.71
N ASN A 248 13.31 -13.37 12.63
CA ASN A 248 13.79 -13.16 14.02
C ASN A 248 13.92 -14.44 14.87
N LYS A 249 13.91 -15.66 14.29
CA LYS A 249 14.21 -16.89 15.04
C LYS A 249 15.69 -17.27 15.17
N TYR A 250 16.62 -16.45 14.67
CA TYR A 250 18.07 -16.68 14.84
C TYR A 250 18.81 -15.38 15.13
N ARG A 251 18.67 -14.88 16.35
CA ARG A 251 19.71 -14.13 17.08
C ARG A 251 19.53 -14.42 18.58
N SER A 252 19.85 -15.65 18.95
CA SER A 252 20.46 -15.97 20.25
C SER A 252 21.95 -15.84 20.12
#